data_AF-A0A350CRU1-F1
#
_entry.id   AF-A0A350CRU1-F1
#
_cell.length_a   1.000
_cell.length_b   1.000
_cell.length_c   1.000
_cell.angle_alpha   90.00
_cell.angle_beta   90.00
_cell.angle_gamma   90.00
#
_symmetry.space_group_name_H-M   'P 1'
#
loop_
_entity.id
_entity.type
_entity.pdbx_description
1 polymer ?
#
loop_
_entity_poly.entity_id
_entity_poly.type
_entity_poly.pdbx_seq_one_letter_code
_entity_poly.pdbx_strand_id
1 'polypeptide(L)'
;MTKSRGINAPKAVWTDEQIESLRRLYPSFKTEDIAFMLGQPLQAVYRKANSLGLKKTAEFIAEESARQLNRPDHPARASRFQKGLVPWNKGVKGVAGVQEACRATHFKPGQAPHNTLPIGSTKFDKSGVLLQKVSNAPGNNSKRWRAVHELV
;
A
#
# COMPACT_ATOMS: atom_id res chain seq x y z
N MET A 1 23.08 41.40 19.18
CA MET A 1 23.76 40.10 19.28
C MET A 1 23.41 39.44 20.60
N THR A 2 22.72 38.31 20.59
CA THR A 2 22.40 37.54 21.81
C THR A 2 23.61 36.69 22.20
N LYS A 3 24.19 36.96 23.37
CA LYS A 3 25.24 36.10 23.95
C LYS A 3 24.62 34.76 24.34
N SER A 4 25.30 33.66 24.00
CA SER A 4 24.93 32.30 24.43
C SER A 4 24.89 32.23 25.96
N ARG A 5 23.79 31.70 26.51
CA ARG A 5 23.60 31.50 27.97
C ARG A 5 24.31 30.25 28.52
N GLY A 6 25.05 29.50 27.70
CA GLY A 6 25.75 28.30 28.15
C GLY A 6 24.83 27.15 28.60
N ILE A 7 23.55 27.18 28.21
CA ILE A 7 22.53 26.19 28.63
C ILE A 7 22.70 24.85 27.89
N ASN A 8 23.40 24.85 26.76
CA ASN A 8 23.56 23.65 25.96
C ASN A 8 24.63 22.73 26.55
N ALA A 9 24.30 21.45 26.69
CA ALA A 9 25.25 20.42 27.09
C ALA A 9 26.49 20.41 26.17
N PRO A 10 27.67 20.07 26.72
CA PRO A 10 28.90 20.01 25.95
C PRO A 10 28.77 19.03 24.79
N LYS A 11 29.38 19.39 23.66
CA LYS A 11 29.37 18.57 22.45
C LYS A 11 30.13 17.28 22.74
N ALA A 12 29.53 16.13 22.40
CA ALA A 12 30.18 14.83 22.52
C ALA A 12 31.53 14.83 21.77
N VAL A 13 32.61 14.60 22.51
CA VAL A 13 33.94 14.32 21.95
C VAL A 13 33.99 12.84 21.64
N TRP A 14 34.27 12.50 20.38
CA TRP A 14 34.35 11.12 19.91
C TRP A 14 35.81 10.70 19.88
N THR A 15 36.17 9.68 20.65
CA THR A 15 37.49 9.04 20.54
C THR A 15 37.52 8.09 19.34
N ASP A 16 38.73 7.78 18.85
CA ASP A 16 38.89 6.84 17.74
C ASP A 16 38.36 5.44 18.09
N GLU A 17 38.57 5.00 19.34
CA GLU A 17 38.03 3.76 19.88
C GLU A 17 36.50 3.72 19.87
N GLN A 18 35.84 4.82 20.21
CA GLN A 18 34.38 4.93 20.16
C GLN A 18 33.88 4.90 18.72
N ILE A 19 34.61 5.50 17.79
CA ILE A 19 34.27 5.49 16.36
C ILE A 19 34.40 4.06 15.81
N GLU A 20 35.46 3.35 16.16
CA GLU A 20 35.68 1.97 15.73
C GLU A 20 34.62 1.03 16.31
N SER A 21 34.33 1.18 17.61
CA SER A 21 33.24 0.46 18.27
C SER A 21 31.89 0.72 17.60
N LEU A 22 31.61 1.98 17.24
CA LEU A 22 30.39 2.34 16.52
C LEU A 22 30.33 1.69 15.14
N ARG A 23 31.43 1.69 14.37
CA ARG A 23 31.48 1.03 13.04
C ARG A 23 31.20 -0.47 13.14
N ARG A 24 31.74 -1.12 14.16
CA ARG A 24 31.59 -2.56 14.39
C ARG A 24 30.18 -2.94 14.87
N LEU A 25 29.63 -2.18 15.82
CA LEU A 25 28.39 -2.55 16.52
C LEU A 25 27.13 -2.00 15.82
N TYR A 26 27.23 -0.87 15.12
CA TYR A 26 26.06 -0.23 14.55
C TYR A 26 25.25 -1.14 13.62
N PRO A 27 25.83 -1.97 12.72
CA PRO A 27 25.04 -2.76 11.79
C PRO A 27 24.09 -3.80 12.43
N SER A 28 24.41 -4.28 13.64
CA SER A 28 23.74 -5.47 14.22
C SER A 28 23.14 -5.26 15.62
N PHE A 29 23.39 -4.13 16.28
CA PHE A 29 22.90 -3.87 17.65
C PHE A 29 21.93 -2.70 17.70
N LYS A 30 21.10 -2.62 18.76
CA LYS A 30 20.25 -1.45 18.97
C LYS A 30 21.11 -0.24 19.27
N THR A 31 20.72 0.91 18.73
CA THR A 31 21.44 2.16 18.97
C THR A 31 21.34 2.59 20.44
N GLU A 32 20.27 2.20 21.14
CA GLU A 32 20.10 2.39 22.59
C GLU A 32 21.20 1.67 23.38
N ASP A 33 21.45 0.40 23.07
CA ASP A 33 22.48 -0.39 23.73
C ASP A 33 23.88 0.17 23.43
N ILE A 34 24.13 0.55 22.17
CA ILE A 34 25.40 1.19 21.78
C ILE A 34 25.60 2.52 22.52
N ALA A 35 24.54 3.33 22.65
CA ALA A 35 24.59 4.59 23.38
C ALA A 35 24.93 4.38 24.85
N PHE A 36 24.30 3.39 25.48
CA PHE A 36 24.61 2.99 26.86
C PHE A 36 26.07 2.52 27.01
N MET A 37 26.54 1.64 26.13
CA MET A 37 27.92 1.12 26.17
C MET A 37 28.99 2.20 25.97
N LEU A 38 28.73 3.18 25.10
CA LEU A 38 29.69 4.26 24.81
C LEU A 38 29.56 5.45 25.78
N GLY A 39 28.58 5.43 26.68
CA GLY A 39 28.26 6.57 27.56
C GLY A 39 27.85 7.84 26.80
N GLN A 40 27.30 7.68 25.59
CA GLN A 40 26.92 8.78 24.71
C GLN A 40 25.40 8.96 24.69
N PRO A 41 24.88 10.20 24.57
CA PRO A 41 23.47 10.41 24.34
C PRO A 41 23.01 9.72 23.04
N LEU A 42 21.85 9.06 23.07
CA LEU A 42 21.30 8.32 21.93
C LEU A 42 21.30 9.14 20.62
N GLN A 43 20.89 10.41 20.72
CA GLN A 43 20.86 11.32 19.57
C GLN A 43 22.26 11.65 19.03
N ALA A 44 23.29 11.70 19.88
CA ALA A 44 24.66 11.90 19.44
C ALA A 44 25.16 10.70 18.63
N VAL A 45 24.80 9.47 19.04
CA VAL A 45 25.12 8.24 18.32
C VAL A 45 24.45 8.22 16.93
N TYR A 46 23.16 8.55 16.83
CA TYR A 46 22.48 8.63 15.53
C TYR A 46 23.15 9.64 14.60
N ARG A 47 23.46 10.84 15.11
CA ARG A 47 24.12 11.89 14.32
C ARG A 47 25.50 11.44 13.84
N LYS A 48 26.28 10.79 14.70
CA LYS A 48 27.61 10.30 14.34
C LYS A 48 27.54 9.14 13.35
N ALA A 49 26.64 8.18 13.55
CA ALA A 49 26.42 7.08 12.61
C ALA A 49 26.03 7.60 11.23
N ASN A 50 25.14 8.59 11.17
CA ASN A 50 24.77 9.25 9.92
C ASN A 50 25.95 9.96 9.25
N SER A 51 26.76 10.73 10.01
CA SER A 51 27.94 11.39 9.43
C SER A 51 29.02 10.42 8.95
N LEU A 52 29.04 9.19 9.48
CA LEU A 52 29.93 8.11 9.05
C LEU A 52 29.30 7.22 7.96
N GLY A 53 28.05 7.47 7.56
CA GLY A 53 27.32 6.68 6.57
C GLY A 53 26.95 5.26 7.01
N LEU A 54 26.92 5.00 8.32
CA LEU A 54 26.65 3.67 8.87
C LEU A 54 25.15 3.34 8.78
N LYS A 55 24.85 2.11 8.35
CA LYS A 55 23.49 1.59 8.23
C LYS A 55 23.35 0.30 9.04
N LYS A 56 22.12 0.01 9.47
CA LYS A 56 21.75 -1.30 9.99
C LYS A 56 21.73 -2.32 8.84
N THR A 57 22.03 -3.57 9.16
CA THR A 57 21.86 -4.69 8.23
C THR A 57 20.38 -4.93 7.93
N ALA A 58 20.06 -5.54 6.79
CA ALA A 58 18.67 -5.83 6.41
C ALA A 58 18.04 -6.83 7.40
N GLU A 59 18.85 -7.79 7.86
CA GLU A 59 18.50 -8.80 8.85
C GLU A 59 18.09 -8.13 10.17
N PHE A 60 18.92 -7.22 10.69
CA PHE A 60 18.59 -6.50 11.93
C PHE A 60 17.31 -5.68 11.80
N ILE A 61 17.10 -5.01 10.65
CA ILE A 61 15.88 -4.24 10.39
C ILE A 61 14.65 -5.16 10.37
N ALA A 62 14.74 -6.31 9.70
CA ALA A 62 13.66 -7.28 9.63
C ALA A 62 13.32 -7.86 11.01
N GLU A 63 14.34 -8.26 11.77
CA GLU A 63 14.15 -8.80 13.12
C GLU A 63 13.56 -7.78 14.09
N GLU A 64 14.10 -6.55 14.12
CA GLU A 64 13.61 -5.52 15.03
C GLU A 64 12.18 -5.07 14.64
N SER A 65 11.89 -4.92 13.35
CA SER A 65 10.54 -4.58 12.90
C SER A 65 9.52 -5.66 13.27
N ALA A 66 9.87 -6.94 13.11
CA ALA A 66 9.06 -8.05 13.56
C ALA A 66 8.87 -8.03 15.09
N ARG A 67 9.93 -7.77 15.86
CA ARG A 67 9.87 -7.65 17.32
C ARG A 67 8.91 -6.54 17.75
N GLN A 68 9.01 -5.36 17.15
CA GLN A 68 8.16 -4.20 17.46
C GLN A 68 6.68 -4.48 17.16
N LEU A 69 6.38 -5.05 15.99
CA LEU A 69 5.00 -5.39 15.60
C LEU A 69 4.36 -6.47 16.50
N ASN A 70 5.17 -7.36 17.07
CA ASN A 70 4.72 -8.44 17.95
C ASN A 70 4.66 -8.05 19.43
N ARG A 71 5.00 -6.81 19.80
CA ARG A 71 4.92 -6.33 21.18
C ARG A 71 3.48 -6.47 21.75
N PRO A 72 3.31 -6.97 23.00
CA PRO A 72 1.99 -7.13 23.62
C PRO A 72 1.16 -5.84 23.71
N ASP A 73 1.84 -4.73 23.96
CA ASP A 73 1.33 -3.37 24.18
C ASP A 73 1.24 -2.54 22.90
N HIS A 74 1.52 -3.12 21.72
CA HIS A 74 1.52 -2.38 20.47
C HIS A 74 0.11 -1.84 20.14
N PRO A 75 -0.09 -0.53 19.90
CA PRO A 75 -1.41 0.10 19.77
C PRO A 75 -2.23 -0.46 18.60
N ALA A 76 -1.57 -0.86 17.50
CA ALA A 76 -2.25 -1.47 16.36
C ALA A 76 -2.86 -2.85 16.66
N ARG A 77 -2.52 -3.50 17.78
CA ARG A 77 -3.17 -4.78 18.16
C ARG A 77 -4.65 -4.61 18.46
N ALA A 78 -5.07 -3.44 18.95
CA ALA A 78 -6.47 -3.14 19.26
C ALA A 78 -7.33 -2.99 18.00
N SER A 79 -6.75 -2.49 16.90
CA SER A 79 -7.47 -2.16 15.67
C SER A 79 -7.25 -3.13 14.51
N ARG A 80 -6.23 -4.01 14.58
CA ARG A 80 -5.97 -4.98 13.50
C ARG A 80 -7.04 -6.08 13.46
N PHE A 81 -7.35 -6.54 12.26
CA PHE A 81 -8.19 -7.73 12.06
C PHE A 81 -7.49 -8.97 12.64
N GLN A 82 -8.19 -9.70 13.51
CA GLN A 82 -7.67 -10.93 14.09
C GLN A 82 -8.02 -12.13 13.22
N LYS A 83 -7.18 -13.17 13.27
CA LYS A 83 -7.48 -14.44 12.60
C LYS A 83 -8.81 -14.99 13.15
N GLY A 84 -9.74 -15.30 12.25
CA GLY A 84 -11.07 -15.80 12.62
C GLY A 84 -12.09 -14.71 12.97
N LEU A 85 -11.73 -13.42 12.88
CA LEU A 85 -12.71 -12.36 13.03
C LEU A 85 -13.81 -12.51 11.98
N VAL A 86 -15.05 -12.62 12.45
CA VAL A 86 -16.24 -12.55 11.61
C VAL A 86 -16.73 -11.10 11.61
N PRO A 87 -16.66 -10.39 10.47
CA PRO A 87 -17.23 -9.06 10.36
C PRO A 87 -18.73 -9.09 10.66
N TRP A 88 -19.24 -8.01 11.26
CA TRP A 88 -20.67 -7.87 11.64
C TRP A 88 -21.64 -8.03 10.46
N ASN A 89 -21.16 -7.80 9.23
CA ASN A 89 -21.96 -7.88 8.00
C ASN A 89 -21.83 -9.24 7.28
N LYS A 90 -21.07 -10.21 7.81
CA LYS A 90 -20.90 -11.51 7.16
C LYS A 90 -22.25 -12.22 7.03
N GLY A 91 -22.67 -12.49 5.80
CA GLY A 91 -23.94 -13.16 5.49
C GLY A 91 -25.18 -12.25 5.52
N VAL A 92 -25.03 -10.99 5.92
CA VAL A 92 -26.15 -10.03 5.92
C VAL A 92 -26.32 -9.48 4.50
N LYS A 93 -27.44 -9.83 3.86
CA LYS A 93 -27.80 -9.30 2.54
C LYS A 93 -28.24 -7.84 2.67
N GLY A 94 -27.78 -6.98 1.77
CA GLY A 94 -28.27 -5.60 1.67
C GLY A 94 -27.65 -4.57 2.63
N VAL A 95 -26.50 -4.88 3.25
CA VAL A 95 -25.78 -3.91 4.11
C VAL A 95 -25.12 -2.80 3.29
N ALA A 96 -24.64 -3.12 2.09
CA ALA A 96 -24.01 -2.18 1.16
C ALA A 96 -24.82 -2.13 -0.14
N GLY A 97 -24.81 -0.97 -0.81
CA GLY A 97 -25.53 -0.77 -2.08
C GLY A 97 -27.05 -0.59 -1.96
N VAL A 98 -27.62 -0.65 -0.75
CA VAL A 98 -29.06 -0.44 -0.52
C VAL A 98 -29.43 1.04 -0.34
N GLN A 99 -28.44 1.89 -0.07
CA GLN A 99 -28.61 3.34 0.00
C GLN A 99 -29.18 3.87 -1.31
N GLU A 100 -30.03 4.89 -1.24
CA GLU A 100 -30.77 5.42 -2.40
C GLU A 100 -29.82 5.88 -3.52
N ALA A 101 -28.74 6.57 -3.19
CA ALA A 101 -27.70 6.97 -4.13
C ALA A 101 -27.03 5.78 -4.85
N CYS A 102 -26.82 4.65 -4.16
CA CYS A 102 -26.29 3.45 -4.79
C CYS A 102 -27.33 2.81 -5.70
N ARG A 103 -28.58 2.66 -5.22
CA ARG A 103 -29.68 2.06 -6.00
C ARG A 103 -29.99 2.84 -7.27
N ALA A 104 -29.87 4.17 -7.25
CA ALA A 104 -30.08 5.03 -8.41
C ALA A 104 -29.12 4.69 -9.57
N THR A 105 -27.92 4.19 -9.27
CA THR A 105 -26.89 3.85 -10.28
C THR A 105 -26.76 2.35 -10.56
N HIS A 106 -27.58 1.51 -9.91
CA HIS A 106 -27.58 0.07 -10.17
C HIS A 106 -28.10 -0.23 -11.58
N PHE A 107 -27.39 -1.08 -12.32
CA PHE A 107 -27.87 -1.62 -13.59
C PHE A 107 -29.18 -2.38 -13.35
N LYS A 108 -30.23 -1.99 -14.06
CA LYS A 108 -31.51 -2.68 -14.00
C LYS A 108 -31.47 -3.91 -14.91
N PRO A 109 -32.10 -5.04 -14.53
CA PRO A 109 -32.25 -6.18 -15.43
C PRO A 109 -32.88 -5.74 -16.76
N GLY A 110 -32.27 -6.13 -17.88
CA GLY A 110 -32.73 -5.78 -19.22
C GLY A 110 -32.36 -4.37 -19.70
N GLN A 111 -31.70 -3.54 -18.87
CA GLN A 111 -31.24 -2.23 -19.29
C GLN A 111 -30.13 -2.34 -20.33
N ALA A 112 -30.40 -1.87 -21.55
CA ALA A 112 -29.38 -1.74 -22.58
C ALA A 112 -28.44 -0.57 -22.23
N PRO A 113 -27.11 -0.74 -22.39
CA PRO A 113 -26.17 0.37 -22.32
C PRO A 113 -26.54 1.47 -23.31
N HIS A 114 -26.30 2.74 -22.96
CA HIS A 114 -26.64 3.91 -23.79
C HIS A 114 -25.96 3.90 -25.18
N ASN A 115 -24.84 3.18 -25.33
CA ASN A 115 -24.13 3.02 -26.59
C ASN A 115 -24.64 1.84 -27.45
N THR A 116 -25.78 1.25 -27.09
CA THR A 116 -26.37 0.15 -27.86
C THR A 116 -26.91 0.66 -29.19
N LEU A 117 -26.24 0.30 -30.29
CA LEU A 117 -26.65 0.66 -31.64
C LEU A 117 -27.95 -0.06 -32.09
N PRO A 118 -28.80 0.53 -32.94
CA PRO A 118 -29.98 -0.15 -33.48
C PRO A 118 -29.60 -1.34 -34.39
N ILE A 119 -30.52 -2.29 -34.55
CA ILE A 119 -30.38 -3.38 -35.53
C ILE A 119 -30.24 -2.76 -36.93
N GLY A 120 -29.34 -3.28 -37.74
CA GLY A 120 -28.96 -2.74 -39.04
C GLY A 120 -27.71 -1.84 -39.03
N SER A 121 -27.27 -1.38 -37.85
CA SER A 121 -26.05 -0.56 -37.74
C SER A 121 -24.81 -1.33 -38.20
N THR A 122 -23.84 -0.61 -38.78
CA THR A 122 -22.59 -1.19 -39.28
C THR A 122 -21.39 -0.73 -38.45
N LYS A 123 -20.35 -1.58 -38.39
CA LYS A 123 -19.05 -1.25 -37.80
C LYS A 123 -17.94 -2.09 -38.41
N PHE A 124 -16.70 -1.61 -38.32
CA PHE A 124 -15.52 -2.41 -38.68
C PHE A 124 -14.99 -3.20 -37.48
N ASP A 125 -14.52 -4.42 -37.73
CA ASP A 125 -13.72 -5.18 -36.77
C ASP A 125 -12.22 -4.85 -36.89
N LYS A 126 -11.39 -5.33 -35.95
CA LYS A 126 -9.93 -5.13 -35.94
C LYS A 126 -9.23 -5.67 -37.21
N SER A 127 -9.85 -6.64 -37.88
CA SER A 127 -9.37 -7.22 -39.15
C SER A 127 -9.82 -6.44 -40.40
N GLY A 128 -10.59 -5.35 -40.24
CA GLY A 128 -11.12 -4.55 -41.36
C GLY A 128 -12.40 -5.09 -41.98
N VAL A 129 -12.99 -6.15 -41.45
CA VAL A 129 -14.26 -6.71 -41.94
C VAL A 129 -15.44 -5.85 -41.51
N LEU A 130 -16.36 -5.55 -42.44
CA LEU A 130 -17.61 -4.85 -42.15
C LEU A 130 -18.62 -5.81 -41.50
N LEU A 131 -19.06 -5.45 -40.30
CA LEU A 131 -20.07 -6.16 -39.53
C LEU A 131 -21.39 -5.39 -39.53
N GLN A 132 -22.51 -6.10 -39.63
CA GLN A 132 -23.85 -5.56 -39.43
C GLN A 132 -24.48 -6.13 -38.17
N LYS A 133 -25.16 -5.28 -37.40
CA LYS A 133 -25.91 -5.70 -36.23
C LYS A 133 -27.21 -6.39 -36.64
N VAL A 134 -27.33 -7.70 -36.41
CA VAL A 134 -28.48 -8.53 -36.81
C VAL A 134 -29.45 -8.84 -35.65
N SER A 135 -29.00 -8.73 -34.40
CA SER A 135 -29.87 -9.05 -33.25
C SER A 135 -29.50 -8.27 -31.97
N ASN A 136 -30.42 -8.27 -31.01
CA ASN A 136 -30.22 -7.79 -29.64
C ASN A 136 -30.05 -8.93 -28.62
N ALA A 137 -29.75 -10.15 -29.08
CA ALA A 137 -29.63 -11.31 -28.21
C ALA A 137 -28.57 -11.09 -27.11
N PRO A 138 -28.83 -11.51 -25.86
CA PRO A 138 -27.85 -11.42 -24.78
C PRO A 138 -26.65 -12.35 -25.03
N GLY A 139 -25.49 -11.95 -24.51
CA GLY A 139 -24.25 -12.71 -24.60
C GLY A 139 -23.25 -12.14 -25.61
N ASN A 140 -22.49 -13.02 -26.26
CA ASN A 140 -21.35 -12.64 -27.09
C ASN A 140 -21.76 -11.76 -28.29
N ASN A 141 -20.84 -10.88 -28.70
CA ASN A 141 -20.99 -10.01 -29.86
C ASN A 141 -21.28 -10.76 -31.15
N SER A 142 -20.77 -11.98 -31.35
CA SER A 142 -21.07 -12.78 -32.54
C SER A 142 -22.55 -13.14 -32.71
N LYS A 143 -23.34 -13.17 -31.63
CA LYS A 143 -24.80 -13.35 -31.73
C LYS A 143 -25.51 -12.10 -32.26
N ARG A 144 -24.90 -10.93 -32.08
CA ARG A 144 -25.47 -9.61 -32.40
C ARG A 144 -24.90 -9.03 -33.68
N TRP A 145 -23.66 -9.34 -34.03
CA TRP A 145 -22.91 -8.78 -35.14
C TRP A 145 -22.44 -9.91 -36.05
N ARG A 146 -22.79 -9.84 -37.34
CA ARG A 146 -22.38 -10.79 -38.39
C ARG A 146 -21.63 -10.04 -39.49
N ALA A 147 -20.71 -10.72 -40.16
CA ALA A 147 -20.01 -10.09 -41.27
C ALA A 147 -20.97 -9.94 -42.45
N VAL A 148 -20.93 -8.79 -43.12
CA VAL A 148 -21.89 -8.49 -44.19
C VAL A 148 -21.80 -9.50 -45.34
N HIS A 149 -20.60 -10.03 -45.61
CA HIS A 149 -20.40 -11.05 -46.63
C HIS A 149 -20.97 -12.43 -46.27
N GLU A 150 -21.31 -12.69 -45.01
CA GLU A 150 -21.98 -13.93 -44.57
C GLU A 150 -23.52 -13.84 -44.72
N LEU A 151 -24.06 -12.63 -44.92
CA LEU A 151 -25.50 -12.37 -44.95
C LEU A 151 -26.08 -12.34 -46.37
N VAL A 152 -25.22 -12.49 -47.39
CA VAL A 152 -25.57 -12.50 -48.82
C VAL A 152 -25.75 -13.94 -49.30
#